data_AF-A0A9D6GYD6-F1
#
_entry.id   AF-A0A9D6GYD6-F1
#
_cell.length_a   1.000
_cell.length_b   1.000
_cell.length_c   1.000
_cell.angle_alpha   90.00
_cell.angle_beta   90.00
_cell.angle_gamma   90.00
#
_symmetry.space_group_name_H-M   'P 1'
#
loop_
_entity.id
_entity.type
_entity.pdbx_description
1 polymer ?
#
loop_
_entity_poly.entity_id
_entity_poly.type
_entity_poly.pdbx_seq_one_letter_code
_entity_poly.pdbx_strand_id
1 'polypeptide(L)'
;MRKLLPVLLALAGLALGAEAGLFLRPAAVTPTADGSAPVEPAAGNAAQGAGGKADGAQDYVKLNNQFIVPIVKSGRVASLVILSLSLQVSAGTGASVYAAEPKLRDAFLQVLFDHANAGGFSGNFTEGNTMQILRDALLEAAVKVLGPLVSDVLIVDIVRQDA
;
A
#
# COMPACT_ATOMS: atom_id res chain seq x y z
N MET A 1 -14.97 -37.84 31.43
CA MET A 1 -14.82 -37.74 29.97
C MET A 1 -14.63 -36.30 29.42
N ARG A 2 -14.19 -35.32 30.24
CA ARG A 2 -14.02 -33.91 29.80
C ARG A 2 -12.63 -33.57 29.21
N LYS A 3 -11.70 -34.54 29.17
CA LYS A 3 -10.34 -34.38 28.64
C LYS A 3 -10.08 -35.14 27.33
N LEU A 4 -11.02 -35.96 26.86
CA LEU A 4 -10.90 -36.71 25.59
C LEU A 4 -11.23 -35.84 24.38
N LEU A 5 -12.22 -34.95 24.51
CA LEU A 5 -12.64 -34.03 23.45
C LEU A 5 -11.49 -33.12 22.94
N PRO A 6 -10.70 -32.44 23.81
CA PRO A 6 -9.61 -31.58 23.33
C PRO A 6 -8.45 -32.37 22.70
N VAL A 7 -8.22 -33.61 23.13
CA VAL A 7 -7.15 -34.46 22.55
C VAL A 7 -7.55 -34.96 21.16
N LEU A 8 -8.81 -35.35 20.97
CA LEU A 8 -9.34 -35.72 19.64
C LEU A 8 -9.35 -34.53 18.68
N LEU A 9 -9.70 -33.34 19.15
CA LEU A 9 -9.65 -32.11 18.35
C LEU A 9 -8.22 -31.76 17.93
N ALA A 10 -7.24 -31.90 18.83
CA ALA A 10 -5.83 -31.69 18.51
C ALA A 10 -5.30 -32.68 17.48
N LEU A 11 -5.68 -33.97 17.59
CA LEU A 11 -5.30 -35.02 16.63
C LEU A 11 -5.94 -34.80 15.27
N ALA A 12 -7.22 -34.45 15.23
CA ALA A 12 -7.93 -34.14 13.98
C ALA A 12 -7.36 -32.88 13.31
N GLY A 13 -7.05 -31.84 14.09
CA GLY A 13 -6.42 -30.62 13.58
C GLY A 13 -5.02 -30.86 13.00
N LEU A 14 -4.20 -31.69 13.67
CA LEU A 14 -2.87 -32.09 13.15
C LEU A 14 -2.98 -32.92 11.87
N ALA A 15 -3.92 -33.86 11.82
CA ALA A 15 -4.13 -34.70 10.64
C ALA A 15 -4.63 -33.89 9.43
N LEU A 16 -5.55 -32.94 9.64
CA LEU A 16 -6.06 -32.07 8.58
C LEU A 16 -5.06 -31.00 8.14
N GLY A 17 -4.24 -30.48 9.07
CA GLY A 17 -3.25 -29.44 8.77
C GLY A 17 -2.05 -29.92 7.94
N ALA A 18 -1.63 -31.18 8.12
CA ALA A 18 -0.47 -31.73 7.44
C ALA A 18 -0.67 -31.92 5.92
N GLU A 19 -1.90 -32.24 5.47
CA GLU A 19 -2.16 -32.49 4.05
C GLU A 19 -2.33 -31.20 3.23
N ALA A 20 -2.90 -30.14 3.81
CA ALA A 20 -3.03 -28.84 3.14
C ALA A 20 -1.67 -28.22 2.79
N GLY A 21 -0.66 -28.43 3.65
CA GLY A 21 0.71 -27.96 3.43
C GLY A 21 1.43 -28.70 2.30
N LEU A 22 1.07 -29.96 2.02
CA LEU A 22 1.66 -30.73 0.93
C LEU A 22 1.03 -30.37 -0.43
N PHE A 23 -0.27 -30.05 -0.44
CA PHE A 23 -0.99 -29.70 -1.67
C PHE A 23 -0.68 -28.27 -2.16
N LEU A 24 -0.32 -27.35 -1.27
CA LEU A 24 0.11 -25.99 -1.62
C LEU A 24 1.62 -25.85 -1.83
N ARG A 25 2.40 -26.93 -1.71
CA ARG A 25 3.85 -26.88 -1.84
C ARG A 25 4.23 -26.49 -3.28
N PRO A 26 4.81 -25.30 -3.52
CA PRO A 26 5.26 -24.90 -4.85
C PRO A 26 6.38 -25.84 -5.30
N ALA A 27 6.39 -26.19 -6.59
CA ALA A 27 7.43 -27.03 -7.17
C ALA A 27 8.81 -26.42 -6.90
N ALA A 28 9.69 -27.18 -6.23
CA ALA A 28 11.06 -26.76 -5.99
C ALA A 28 11.81 -26.70 -7.33
N VAL A 29 12.23 -25.51 -7.72
CA VAL A 29 13.19 -25.32 -8.82
C VAL A 29 14.53 -25.86 -8.35
N THR A 30 15.03 -26.90 -9.01
CA THR A 30 16.40 -27.41 -8.83
C THR A 30 17.42 -26.31 -9.13
N PRO A 31 18.30 -25.93 -8.18
CA PRO A 31 19.36 -24.99 -8.48
C PRO A 31 20.50 -25.71 -9.19
N THR A 32 20.78 -25.32 -10.43
CA THR A 32 22.08 -25.57 -11.07
C THR A 32 23.14 -24.80 -10.29
N ALA A 33 24.24 -25.48 -9.96
CA ALA A 33 25.36 -24.91 -9.26
C ALA A 33 26.04 -23.82 -10.10
N ASP A 34 26.01 -22.58 -9.62
CA ASP A 34 27.20 -21.72 -9.66
C ASP A 34 27.13 -20.67 -8.54
N GLY A 35 28.26 -20.46 -7.89
CA GLY A 35 28.33 -19.80 -6.57
C GLY A 35 28.22 -18.28 -6.59
N SER A 36 27.43 -17.73 -5.67
CA SER A 36 27.68 -16.48 -4.93
C SER A 36 26.67 -16.32 -3.78
N ALA A 37 27.13 -15.74 -2.67
CA ALA A 37 26.53 -15.69 -1.33
C ALA A 37 25.24 -14.81 -1.22
N PRO A 38 24.50 -14.82 -0.08
CA PRO A 38 23.04 -14.75 -0.04
C PRO A 38 22.48 -13.32 0.07
N VAL A 39 21.27 -13.11 -0.45
CA VAL A 39 20.37 -12.03 -0.05
C VAL A 39 19.02 -12.64 0.31
N GLU A 40 18.60 -12.46 1.56
CA GLU A 40 17.29 -12.85 2.08
C GLU A 40 16.15 -12.31 1.20
N PRO A 41 15.13 -13.12 0.86
CA PRO A 41 13.87 -12.58 0.40
C PRO A 41 12.96 -12.31 1.61
N ALA A 42 12.66 -11.03 1.82
CA ALA A 42 11.59 -10.57 2.68
C ALA A 42 10.25 -11.19 2.26
N ALA A 43 9.53 -11.73 3.23
CA ALA A 43 8.18 -12.25 3.08
C ALA A 43 7.21 -11.12 2.67
N GLY A 44 6.85 -11.09 1.39
CA GLY A 44 5.79 -10.22 0.87
C GLY A 44 4.42 -10.79 1.20
N ASN A 45 3.68 -10.09 2.07
CA ASN A 45 2.27 -10.31 2.35
C ASN A 45 1.43 -10.21 1.07
N ALA A 46 1.00 -11.36 0.54
CA ALA A 46 -0.09 -11.43 -0.41
C ALA A 46 -1.42 -11.36 0.36
N ALA A 47 -1.96 -10.15 0.52
CA ALA A 47 -3.34 -9.96 0.97
C ALA A 47 -4.27 -9.92 -0.25
N GLN A 48 -5.07 -10.97 -0.38
CA GLN A 48 -6.22 -11.04 -1.28
C GLN A 48 -7.23 -9.92 -0.97
N GLY A 49 -7.63 -9.19 -2.00
CA GLY A 49 -8.86 -8.41 -2.04
C GLY A 49 -9.73 -8.91 -3.18
N ALA A 50 -10.52 -9.97 -2.94
CA ALA A 50 -11.58 -10.39 -3.84
C ALA A 50 -12.90 -9.74 -3.38
N GLY A 51 -13.51 -8.89 -4.22
CA GLY A 51 -14.87 -8.41 -3.99
C GLY A 51 -15.26 -7.17 -4.79
N GLY A 52 -15.79 -7.35 -6.00
CA GLY A 52 -16.50 -6.29 -6.73
C GLY A 52 -16.67 -6.61 -8.22
N LYS A 53 -17.92 -6.73 -8.68
CA LYS A 53 -18.31 -7.15 -10.03
C LYS A 53 -17.78 -6.22 -11.13
N ALA A 54 -17.53 -6.80 -12.30
CA ALA A 54 -17.08 -6.15 -13.52
C ALA A 54 -18.04 -5.05 -14.01
N ASP A 55 -17.57 -3.81 -13.87
CA ASP A 55 -17.75 -2.75 -14.86
C ASP A 55 -16.36 -2.10 -15.02
N GLY A 56 -15.65 -2.41 -16.11
CA GLY A 56 -14.25 -2.04 -16.32
C GLY A 56 -13.30 -2.50 -15.21
N ALA A 57 -12.68 -3.67 -15.33
CA ALA A 57 -11.78 -4.18 -14.30
C ALA A 57 -10.67 -3.16 -13.96
N GLN A 58 -10.58 -2.77 -12.69
CA GLN A 58 -9.57 -1.86 -12.16
C GLN A 58 -8.82 -2.54 -11.02
N ASP A 59 -7.52 -2.29 -10.96
CA ASP A 59 -6.66 -2.75 -9.89
C ASP A 59 -6.39 -1.61 -8.91
N TYR A 60 -6.26 -1.95 -7.64
CA TYR A 60 -5.84 -1.02 -6.60
C TYR A 60 -4.41 -1.35 -6.17
N VAL A 61 -3.51 -0.41 -6.40
CA VAL A 61 -2.08 -0.59 -6.16
C VAL A 61 -1.67 0.30 -4.99
N LYS A 62 -1.37 -0.33 -3.85
CA LYS A 62 -0.82 0.38 -2.69
C LYS A 62 0.62 0.77 -2.95
N LEU A 63 0.95 2.05 -2.73
CA LEU A 63 2.32 2.52 -2.80
C LEU A 63 3.14 2.01 -1.62
N ASN A 64 4.41 1.73 -1.88
CA ASN A 64 5.32 1.23 -0.85
C ASN A 64 5.78 2.39 0.02
N ASN A 65 5.79 2.18 1.33
CA ASN A 65 6.18 3.18 2.33
C ASN A 65 5.24 4.39 2.41
N GLN A 66 5.10 4.91 3.62
CA GLN A 66 4.29 6.09 3.87
C GLN A 66 4.97 7.36 3.33
N PHE A 67 4.17 8.41 3.18
CA PHE A 67 4.63 9.77 2.90
C PHE A 67 4.68 10.54 4.21
N ILE A 68 5.77 11.25 4.45
CA ILE A 68 6.00 12.01 5.69
C ILE A 68 6.23 13.46 5.31
N VAL A 69 5.41 14.35 5.84
CA VAL A 69 5.33 15.76 5.44
C VAL A 69 5.39 16.63 6.69
N PRO A 70 6.46 17.42 6.91
CA PRO A 70 6.54 18.34 8.03
C PRO A 70 5.74 19.61 7.75
N ILE A 71 4.99 20.06 8.75
CA ILE A 71 4.36 21.37 8.75
C ILE A 71 5.28 22.32 9.52
N VAL A 72 5.85 23.31 8.83
CA VAL A 72 6.77 24.28 9.42
C VAL A 72 6.03 25.57 9.74
N LYS A 73 6.14 26.04 10.98
CA LYS A 73 5.65 27.36 11.41
C LYS A 73 6.77 28.11 12.13
N SER A 74 7.00 29.36 11.72
CA SER A 74 8.04 30.22 12.32
C SER A 74 9.43 29.55 12.36
N GLY A 75 9.79 28.81 11.31
CA GLY A 75 11.09 28.14 11.18
C GLY A 75 11.25 26.87 12.04
N ARG A 76 10.20 26.37 12.69
CA ARG A 76 10.20 25.12 13.45
C ARG A 76 9.14 24.15 12.94
N VAL A 77 9.41 22.85 13.05
CA VAL A 77 8.42 21.81 12.77
C VAL A 77 7.34 21.88 13.85
N ALA A 78 6.12 22.23 13.47
CA ALA A 78 4.97 22.31 14.36
C ALA A 78 4.19 20.99 14.42
N SER A 79 4.12 20.28 13.30
CA SER A 79 3.46 18.98 13.19
C SER A 79 4.11 18.12 12.10
N LEU A 80 3.89 16.82 12.15
CA LEU A 80 4.22 15.85 11.11
C LEU A 80 2.94 15.20 10.59
N VAL A 81 2.78 15.14 9.28
CA VAL A 81 1.69 14.41 8.63
C VAL A 81 2.24 13.15 7.99
N ILE A 82 1.61 12.01 8.27
CA ILE A 82 1.95 10.70 7.73
C ILE A 82 0.77 10.23 6.89
N LEU A 83 1.02 9.87 5.63
CA LEU A 83 -0.01 9.42 4.69
C LEU A 83 0.34 8.07 4.07
N SER A 84 -0.68 7.22 3.90
CA SER A 84 -0.63 6.02 3.06
C SER A 84 -1.47 6.27 1.81
N LEU A 85 -0.93 6.06 0.62
CA LEU A 85 -1.63 6.26 -0.65
C LEU A 85 -1.80 4.95 -1.43
N SER A 86 -2.88 4.84 -2.19
CA SER A 86 -3.12 3.79 -3.18
C SER A 86 -3.63 4.40 -4.48
N LEU A 87 -3.31 3.77 -5.60
CA LEU A 87 -3.77 4.22 -6.92
C LEU A 87 -4.80 3.25 -7.45
N GLN A 88 -5.84 3.80 -8.07
CA GLN A 88 -6.76 3.04 -8.90
C GLN A 88 -6.25 3.09 -10.34
N VAL A 89 -5.99 1.92 -10.92
CA VAL A 89 -5.40 1.78 -12.25
C VAL A 89 -6.14 0.75 -13.10
N SER A 90 -5.91 0.78 -14.41
CA SER A 90 -6.43 -0.25 -15.32
C SER A 90 -5.99 -1.65 -14.90
N ALA A 91 -6.87 -2.65 -15.01
CA ALA A 91 -6.51 -4.03 -14.65
C ALA A 91 -5.27 -4.56 -15.40
N GLY A 92 -4.42 -5.27 -14.66
CA GLY A 92 -3.17 -5.86 -15.16
C GLY A 92 -2.02 -4.87 -15.29
N THR A 93 -2.19 -3.60 -14.90
CA THR A 93 -1.15 -2.56 -15.06
C THR A 93 -0.37 -2.24 -13.78
N GLY A 94 -0.63 -2.96 -12.68
CA GLY A 94 0.01 -2.67 -11.39
C GLY A 94 1.54 -2.73 -11.39
N ALA A 95 2.15 -3.59 -12.20
CA ALA A 95 3.61 -3.65 -12.34
C ALA A 95 4.22 -2.35 -12.89
N SER A 96 3.50 -1.67 -13.80
CA SER A 96 3.93 -0.39 -14.38
C SER A 96 3.94 0.73 -13.34
N VAL A 97 3.04 0.69 -12.36
CA VAL A 97 3.02 1.64 -11.23
C VAL A 97 4.31 1.52 -10.43
N TYR A 98 4.71 0.30 -10.07
CA TYR A 98 5.94 0.07 -9.31
C TYR A 98 7.21 0.45 -10.10
N ALA A 99 7.22 0.25 -11.41
CA ALA A 99 8.34 0.68 -12.26
C ALA A 99 8.49 2.22 -12.30
N ALA A 100 7.38 2.96 -12.26
CA ALA A 100 7.37 4.42 -12.23
C ALA A 100 7.32 5.01 -10.80
N GLU A 101 7.25 4.18 -9.76
CA GLU A 101 7.04 4.58 -8.37
C GLU A 101 8.06 5.65 -7.90
N PRO A 102 9.37 5.59 -8.23
CA PRO A 102 10.30 6.63 -7.82
C PRO A 102 9.89 8.03 -8.28
N LYS A 103 9.42 8.17 -9.53
CA LYS A 103 8.95 9.45 -10.09
C LYS A 103 7.61 9.87 -9.51
N LEU A 104 6.72 8.90 -9.31
CA LEU A 104 5.41 9.15 -8.72
C LEU A 104 5.53 9.66 -7.29
N ARG A 105 6.44 9.07 -6.50
CA ARG A 105 6.72 9.49 -5.13
C ARG A 105 7.29 10.91 -5.07
N ASP A 106 8.22 11.24 -5.97
CA ASP A 106 8.78 12.59 -6.08
C ASP A 106 7.67 13.63 -6.37
N ALA A 107 6.83 13.38 -7.37
CA ALA A 107 5.71 14.25 -7.72
C ALA A 107 4.69 14.39 -6.58
N PHE A 108 4.35 13.30 -5.89
CA PHE A 108 3.43 13.33 -4.76
C PHE A 108 4.00 14.08 -3.57
N LEU A 109 5.30 13.92 -3.26
CA LEU A 109 5.94 14.68 -2.18
C LEU A 109 5.88 16.18 -2.46
N GLN A 110 6.12 16.60 -3.71
CA GLN A 110 5.98 18.02 -4.08
C GLN A 110 4.56 18.53 -3.82
N VAL A 111 3.53 17.83 -4.32
CA VAL A 111 2.12 18.21 -4.09
C VAL A 111 1.79 18.29 -2.60
N LEU A 112 2.27 17.32 -1.81
CA LEU A 112 2.03 17.28 -0.38
C LEU A 112 2.72 18.43 0.36
N PHE A 113 3.95 18.78 -0.02
CA PHE A 113 4.64 19.95 0.55
C PHE A 113 3.94 21.25 0.19
N ASP A 114 3.51 21.42 -1.07
CA ASP A 114 2.77 22.60 -1.52
C ASP A 114 1.44 22.73 -0.76
N HIS A 115 0.71 21.62 -0.58
CA HIS A 115 -0.51 21.58 0.22
C HIS A 115 -0.26 21.93 1.70
N ALA A 116 0.84 21.44 2.29
CA ALA A 116 1.24 21.78 3.65
C ALA A 116 1.56 23.27 3.79
N ASN A 117 2.31 23.84 2.84
CA ASN A 117 2.69 25.25 2.80
C ASN A 117 1.49 26.18 2.59
N ALA A 118 0.48 25.74 1.84
CA ALA A 118 -0.80 26.43 1.69
C ALA A 118 -1.69 26.31 2.95
N GLY A 119 -1.27 25.56 3.96
CA GLY A 119 -2.01 25.36 5.21
C GLY A 119 -3.09 24.28 5.13
N GLY A 120 -3.12 23.46 4.08
CA GLY A 120 -4.15 22.43 3.88
C GLY A 120 -4.18 21.33 4.94
N PHE A 121 -3.07 21.12 5.67
CA PHE A 121 -3.02 20.22 6.83
C PHE A 121 -3.23 20.91 8.20
N SER A 122 -3.44 22.23 8.20
CA SER A 122 -3.75 22.99 9.42
C SER A 122 -5.25 22.97 9.74
N GLY A 123 -5.60 23.21 11.00
CA GLY A 123 -7.01 23.28 11.42
C GLY A 123 -7.74 21.95 11.23
N ASN A 124 -8.99 22.01 10.75
CA ASN A 124 -9.83 20.86 10.42
C ASN A 124 -9.44 20.25 9.06
N PHE A 125 -8.24 19.68 9.00
CA PHE A 125 -7.66 19.16 7.76
C PHE A 125 -8.47 18.01 7.13
N THR A 126 -9.30 17.32 7.91
CA THR A 126 -10.17 16.24 7.42
C THR A 126 -11.50 16.73 6.83
N GLU A 127 -11.69 18.05 6.69
CA GLU A 127 -12.85 18.60 6.01
C GLU A 127 -12.91 18.13 4.54
N GLY A 128 -14.10 17.72 4.08
CA GLY A 128 -14.28 17.10 2.77
C GLY A 128 -13.75 17.93 1.61
N ASN A 129 -13.94 19.26 1.64
CA ASN A 129 -13.45 20.16 0.59
C ASN A 129 -11.89 20.19 0.54
N THR A 130 -11.24 20.28 1.70
CA THR A 130 -9.77 20.29 1.79
C THR A 130 -9.16 18.98 1.29
N MET A 131 -9.77 17.85 1.66
CA MET A 131 -9.34 16.53 1.19
C MET A 131 -9.61 16.33 -0.31
N GLN A 132 -10.67 16.89 -0.86
CA GLN A 132 -10.95 16.82 -2.29
C GLN A 132 -9.87 17.57 -3.09
N ILE A 133 -9.51 18.79 -2.67
CA ILE A 133 -8.43 19.57 -3.31
C ILE A 133 -7.11 18.78 -3.33
N LEU A 134 -6.78 18.11 -2.22
CA LEU A 134 -5.57 17.29 -2.16
C LEU A 134 -5.65 16.09 -3.12
N ARG A 135 -6.78 15.37 -3.16
CA ARG A 135 -6.97 14.23 -4.07
C ARG A 135 -6.87 14.65 -5.53
N ASP A 136 -7.49 15.76 -5.90
CA ASP A 136 -7.46 16.27 -7.28
C ASP A 136 -6.02 16.62 -7.70
N ALA A 137 -5.26 17.29 -6.82
CA ALA A 137 -3.87 17.63 -7.09
C ALA A 137 -2.96 16.39 -7.18
N LEU A 138 -3.17 15.40 -6.31
CA LEU A 138 -2.44 14.12 -6.38
C LEU A 138 -2.78 13.35 -7.66
N LEU A 139 -4.05 13.34 -8.07
CA LEU A 139 -4.47 12.70 -9.31
C LEU A 139 -3.87 13.40 -10.53
N GLU A 140 -3.85 14.73 -10.56
CA GLU A 140 -3.20 15.49 -11.64
C GLU A 140 -1.71 15.13 -11.76
N ALA A 141 -1.00 15.06 -10.63
CA ALA A 141 0.40 14.62 -10.60
C ALA A 141 0.55 13.17 -11.06
N ALA A 142 -0.34 12.26 -10.65
CA ALA A 142 -0.32 10.87 -11.07
C ALA A 142 -0.52 10.72 -12.58
N VAL A 143 -1.49 11.45 -13.16
CA VAL A 143 -1.77 11.47 -14.60
C VAL A 143 -0.59 12.00 -15.39
N LYS A 144 0.15 13.00 -14.89
CA LYS A 144 1.38 13.48 -15.54
C LYS A 144 2.47 12.41 -15.63
N VAL A 145 2.53 11.47 -14.67
CA VAL A 145 3.56 10.42 -14.62
C VAL A 145 3.13 9.14 -15.33
N LEU A 146 1.89 8.69 -15.10
CA LEU A 146 1.35 7.40 -15.55
C LEU A 146 0.41 7.53 -16.76
N GLY A 147 0.00 8.75 -17.11
CA GLY A 147 -0.94 9.00 -18.20
C GLY A 147 -2.33 8.40 -17.92
N PRO A 148 -2.98 7.79 -18.93
CA PRO A 148 -4.33 7.26 -18.80
C PRO A 148 -4.42 5.95 -18.00
N LEU A 149 -3.28 5.44 -17.50
CA LEU A 149 -3.25 4.20 -16.72
C LEU A 149 -3.89 4.37 -15.33
N VAL A 150 -3.84 5.57 -14.77
CA VAL A 150 -4.41 5.93 -13.47
C VAL A 150 -5.75 6.64 -13.65
N SER A 151 -6.72 6.27 -12.83
CA SER A 151 -8.06 6.85 -12.83
C SER A 151 -8.39 7.57 -11.51
N ASP A 152 -7.77 7.18 -10.40
CA ASP A 152 -7.98 7.80 -9.10
C ASP A 152 -6.77 7.62 -8.15
N VAL A 153 -6.70 8.49 -7.13
CA VAL A 153 -5.74 8.41 -6.02
C VAL A 153 -6.49 8.37 -4.69
N LEU A 154 -6.28 7.28 -3.95
CA LEU A 154 -6.91 7.02 -2.67
C LEU A 154 -5.94 7.35 -1.53
N ILE A 155 -6.38 8.22 -0.62
CA ILE A 155 -5.74 8.43 0.67
C ILE A 155 -6.28 7.36 1.61
N VAL A 156 -5.47 6.33 1.88
CA VAL A 156 -5.87 5.16 2.69
C VAL A 156 -5.78 5.48 4.17
N ASP A 157 -4.68 6.11 4.59
CA ASP A 157 -4.46 6.55 5.96
C ASP A 157 -3.93 7.98 5.96
N ILE A 158 -4.32 8.75 6.97
CA ILE A 158 -3.75 10.06 7.27
C ILE A 158 -3.68 10.23 8.79
N VAL A 159 -2.50 10.60 9.28
CA VAL A 159 -2.25 10.89 10.69
C VAL A 159 -1.50 12.22 10.78
N ARG A 160 -1.95 13.11 11.66
CA ARG A 160 -1.20 14.32 12.04
C ARG A 160 -0.73 14.17 13.48
N GLN A 161 0.57 14.31 13.68
CA GLN A 161 1.19 14.35 15.00
C GLN A 161 1.66 15.78 15.27
N ASP A 162 1.06 16.42 16.26
CA ASP A 162 1.46 17.76 16.71
C ASP A 162 2.64 17.64 17.69
N ALA A 163 3.54 18.63 17.67
CA ALA A 163 4.73 18.69 18.54
C ALA A 163 4.42 19.15 19.97
#